data_AF-A0AB35IQV4-F1
#
_entry.id   AF-A0AB35IQV4-F1
#
_cell.length_a   1.000
_cell.length_b   1.000
_cell.length_c   1.000
_cell.angle_alpha   90.00
_cell.angle_beta   90.00
_cell.angle_gamma   90.00
#
_symmetry.space_group_name_H-M   'P 1'
#
loop_
_entity.id
_entity.type
_entity.pdbx_description
1 polymer ?
#
loop_
_entity_poly.entity_id
_entity_poly.type
_entity_poly.pdbx_seq_one_letter_code
_entity_poly.pdbx_strand_id
1 'polypeptide(L)' 'MMEVHEVIEYYNQNGLNETLDYFDIDIIHKELRGKTVESRLVIDFYGKATIFIQPDLNENYEQFLKAHELGIINVI' A
#
# COMPACT_ATOMS: atom_id res chain seq x y z
N MET A 1 -13.33 -9.21 2.08
CA MET A 1 -12.13 -9.22 2.94
C MET A 1 -11.10 -10.01 2.17
N MET A 2 -9.92 -9.45 1.90
CA MET A 2 -8.86 -10.14 1.17
C MET A 2 -8.26 -11.22 2.06
N GLU A 3 -8.14 -12.45 1.56
CA GLU A 3 -7.48 -13.52 2.31
C GLU A 3 -5.96 -13.32 2.22
N VAL A 4 -5.29 -13.26 3.37
CA VAL A 4 -3.84 -13.02 3.46
C VAL A 4 -3.03 -13.96 2.56
N HIS A 5 -3.48 -15.21 2.44
CA HIS A 5 -2.80 -16.20 1.61
C HIS A 5 -2.85 -15.85 0.12
N GLU A 6 -3.98 -15.34 -0.37
CA GLU A 6 -4.16 -14.94 -1.77
C GLU A 6 -3.24 -13.75 -2.10
N VAL A 7 -3.13 -12.78 -1.19
CA VAL A 7 -2.26 -11.62 -1.36
C VAL A 7 -0.79 -12.02 -1.42
N ILE A 8 -0.36 -12.93 -0.54
CA ILE A 8 1.02 -13.44 -0.53
C ILE A 8 1.32 -14.23 -1.80
N GLU A 9 0.41 -15.10 -2.23
CA GLU A 9 0.58 -15.89 -3.45
C GLU A 9 0.70 -14.99 -4.68
N TYR A 10 -0.20 -14.01 -4.82
CA TYR A 10 -0.20 -13.09 -5.94
C TYR A 10 1.06 -12.22 -5.96
N TYR A 11 1.48 -11.71 -4.79
CA TYR A 11 2.71 -10.94 -4.63
C TYR A 11 3.95 -11.73 -5.06
N ASN A 12 4.07 -12.98 -4.62
CA ASN A 12 5.21 -13.82 -4.97
C ASN A 12 5.28 -14.17 -6.47
N GLN A 13 4.13 -14.21 -7.15
CA GLN A 13 4.05 -14.53 -8.58
C GLN A 13 4.23 -13.30 -9.48
N ASN A 14 3.70 -12.15 -9.07
CA ASN A 14 3.54 -10.99 -9.95
C ASN A 14 4.30 -9.75 -9.49
N GLY A 15 4.70 -9.67 -8.22
CA GLY A 15 5.38 -8.49 -7.65
C GLY A 15 4.41 -7.46 -7.07
N LEU A 16 4.98 -6.39 -6.52
CA LEU A 16 4.25 -5.43 -5.69
C LEU A 16 3.22 -4.61 -6.47
N ASN A 17 3.62 -4.02 -7.60
CA ASN A 17 2.74 -3.09 -8.34
C ASN A 17 1.53 -3.83 -8.90
N GLU A 18 1.75 -4.99 -9.50
CA GLU A 18 0.72 -5.87 -10.04
C GLU A 18 -0.24 -6.33 -8.94
N THR A 19 0.26 -6.57 -7.73
CA THR A 19 -0.57 -6.91 -6.56
C THR A 19 -1.45 -5.74 -6.15
N LEU A 20 -0.89 -4.53 -6.03
CA LEU A 20 -1.64 -3.33 -5.68
C LEU A 20 -2.75 -3.05 -6.71
N ASP A 21 -2.44 -3.20 -7.99
CA ASP A 21 -3.40 -3.05 -9.09
C ASP A 21 -4.50 -4.11 -9.04
N TYR A 22 -4.15 -5.39 -8.82
CA TYR A 22 -5.12 -6.49 -8.74
C TYR A 22 -6.12 -6.31 -7.60
N PHE A 23 -5.67 -5.83 -6.45
CA PHE A 23 -6.53 -5.55 -5.29
C PHE A 23 -7.16 -4.16 -5.31
N ASP A 24 -7.04 -3.43 -6.42
CA ASP A 24 -7.62 -2.10 -6.60
C ASP A 24 -7.21 -1.13 -5.46
N ILE A 25 -5.92 -1.09 -5.13
CA ILE A 25 -5.37 -0.21 -4.09
C ILE A 25 -4.81 1.05 -4.75
N ASP A 26 -5.39 2.21 -4.42
CA ASP A 26 -4.93 3.47 -4.97
C ASP A 26 -3.64 3.94 -4.30
N ILE A 27 -2.68 4.43 -5.08
CA ILE A 27 -1.48 5.09 -4.57
C ILE A 27 -1.58 6.59 -4.83
N ILE A 28 -1.50 7.41 -3.78
CA ILE A 28 -1.56 8.86 -3.89
C ILE A 28 -0.34 9.51 -3.26
N HIS A 29 0.47 10.18 -4.08
CA HIS A 29 1.58 11.00 -3.61
C HIS A 29 1.09 12.37 -3.15
N LYS A 30 1.27 12.69 -1.87
CA LYS A 30 0.94 14.01 -1.32
C LYS A 30 1.72 14.28 -0.04
N GLU A 31 1.90 15.55 0.30
CA GLU A 31 2.51 15.92 1.58
C GLU A 31 1.66 15.42 2.76
N LEU A 32 2.29 14.65 3.65
CA LEU A 32 1.67 14.12 4.86
C LEU A 32 2.01 15.02 6.05
N ARG A 33 0.97 15.35 6.85
CA ARG A 33 1.15 16.16 8.05
C ARG A 33 1.66 15.30 9.21
N GLY A 34 2.91 15.52 9.60
CA GLY A 34 3.58 14.88 10.73
C GLY A 34 5.03 14.61 10.38
N LYS A 35 5.98 15.09 11.19
CA LYS A 35 7.42 15.06 10.86
C LYS A 35 8.01 13.67 10.57
N THR A 36 7.29 12.60 10.87
CA THR A 36 7.74 11.21 10.80
C THR A 36 6.79 10.31 9.99
N VAL A 37 5.78 10.87 9.33
CA VAL A 37 4.79 10.06 8.59
C VAL A 37 5.13 10.17 7.11
N GLU A 38 5.65 9.09 6.54
CA GLU A 38 6.07 9.02 5.12
C GLU A 38 5.13 8.16 4.28
N SER A 39 4.30 7.34 4.92
CA SER A 39 3.17 6.65 4.30
C SER A 39 1.98 6.52 5.26
N ARG A 40 0.80 6.23 4.69
CA ARG A 40 -0.40 5.86 5.44
C ARG A 40 -1.40 5.10 4.58
N LEU A 41 -1.83 3.93 5.04
CA LEU A 41 -3.04 3.28 4.60
C LEU A 41 -4.30 3.97 5.15
N VAL A 42 -5.28 4.19 4.27
CA VAL A 42 -6.65 4.57 4.62
C VAL A 42 -7.61 3.65 3.89
N ILE A 43 -8.61 3.14 4.60
CA ILE A 43 -9.73 2.41 4.01
C ILE A 43 -10.97 3.27 4.23
N ASP A 44 -11.68 3.61 3.14
CA ASP A 44 -12.87 4.44 3.21
C ASP A 44 -14.11 3.66 3.66
N PHE A 45 -15.25 4.35 3.78
CA PHE A 45 -16.52 3.73 4.21
C PHE A 45 -17.06 2.68 3.21
N TYR A 46 -16.58 2.66 1.98
CA TYR A 46 -16.95 1.69 0.95
C TYR A 46 -15.95 0.52 0.87
N GLY A 47 -14.90 0.53 1.69
CA GLY A 47 -13.86 -0.49 1.70
C GLY A 47 -12.76 -0.28 0.66
N LYS A 48 -12.71 0.88 -0.02
CA LYS A 48 -11.64 1.21 -0.97
C LYS A 48 -10.38 1.55 -0.18
N ALA A 49 -9.30 0.84 -0.48
CA ALA A 49 -7.99 1.07 0.13
C ALA A 49 -7.19 2.09 -0.67
N THR A 50 -6.57 3.03 0.04
CA THR A 50 -5.66 4.02 -0.54
C THR A 50 -4.41 4.11 0.33
N ILE A 51 -3.24 3.95 -0.30
CA ILE A 51 -1.95 4.21 0.33
C ILE A 51 -1.53 5.63 -0.08
N PHE A 52 -1.41 6.50 0.91
CA PHE A 52 -0.80 7.82 0.71
C PHE A 52 0.70 7.74 0.96
N ILE A 53 1.51 8.35 0.10
CA ILE A 53 2.97 8.35 0.19
C ILE A 53 3.48 9.79 0.12
N GLN A 54 4.48 10.12 0.93
CA GLN A 54 5.20 11.39 0.83
C GLN A 54 5.89 11.49 -0.54
N PRO A 55 5.81 12.62 -1.26
CA PRO A 55 6.53 12.81 -2.52
C PRO A 55 8.05 12.85 -2.33
N ASP A 56 8.78 12.73 -3.43
CA ASP A 56 10.24 12.89 -3.54
C ASP A 56 11.08 11.91 -2.69
N LEU A 57 10.51 10.74 -2.37
CA LEU A 57 11.24 9.66 -1.72
C LEU A 57 12.15 8.94 -2.71
N ASN A 58 13.18 8.29 -2.17
CA ASN A 58 13.95 7.31 -2.95
C ASN A 58 13.03 6.17 -3.40
N GLU A 59 13.18 5.72 -4.65
CA GLU A 59 12.34 4.67 -5.24
C GLU A 59 12.31 3.37 -4.41
N ASN A 60 13.46 2.88 -3.95
CA ASN A 60 13.50 1.65 -3.13
C ASN A 60 12.78 1.85 -1.79
N TYR A 61 12.85 3.05 -1.24
CA TYR A 61 12.17 3.38 0.00
C TYR A 61 10.66 3.49 -0.21
N GLU A 62 10.22 4.08 -1.30
CA GLU A 62 8.80 4.09 -1.69
C GLU A 62 8.26 2.66 -1.89
N GLN A 63 9.01 1.79 -2.56
CA GLN A 63 8.63 0.38 -2.72
C GLN A 63 8.52 -0.34 -1.36
N PHE A 64 9.44 -0.07 -0.43
CA PHE A 64 9.35 -0.58 0.94
C PHE A 64 8.08 -0.11 1.64
N LEU A 65 7.74 1.19 1.55
CA LEU A 65 6.54 1.74 2.20
C LEU A 65 5.26 1.14 1.60
N LYS A 66 5.17 0.99 0.27
CA LYS A 66 4.05 0.30 -0.39
C LYS A 66 3.86 -1.13 0.13
N ALA A 67 4.95 -1.90 0.22
CA ALA A 67 4.89 -3.27 0.73
C ALA A 67 4.53 -3.33 2.22
N HIS A 68 5.03 -2.37 3.01
CA HIS A 68 4.70 -2.24 4.43
C HIS A 68 3.20 -2.03 4.64
N GLU A 69 2.59 -1.09 3.92
CA GLU A 69 1.17 -0.76 4.03
C GLU A 69 0.28 -1.87 3.47
N LEU A 70 0.69 -2.53 2.38
CA LEU A 70 0.03 -3.74 1.88
C LEU A 70 0.01 -4.85 2.95
N GLY A 71 1.11 -5.01 3.69
CA GLY A 71 1.18 -5.92 4.83
C GLY A 71 0.18 -5.58 5.95
N ILE A 72 -0.11 -4.28 6.18
CA ILE A 72 -1.09 -3.83 7.18
C ILE A 72 -2.52 -4.15 6.74
N ILE A 73 -2.87 -3.98 5.45
CA ILE A 73 -4.21 -4.32 4.93
C ILE A 73 -4.59 -5.75 5.28
N ASN A 74 -3.63 -6.68 5.19
CA ASN A 74 -3.84 -8.11 5.45
C ASN A 74 -4.08 -8.46 6.92
N VAL A 75 -3.86 -7.53 7.85
CA VAL A 75 -3.98 -7.77 9.31
C VAL A 75 -5.27 -7.17 9.88
N ILE A 76 -5.95 -6.29 9.12
CA ILE A 76 -7.18 -5.57 9.53
C ILE A 76 -8.42 -6.29 9.00
#